data_AF-A0A936DAC9-F1
#
_entry.id   AF-A0A936DAC9-F1
#
_cell.length_a   1.000
_cell.length_b   1.000
_cell.length_c   1.000
_cell.angle_alpha   90.00
_cell.angle_beta   90.00
_cell.angle_gamma   90.00
#
_symmetry.space_group_name_H-M   'P 1'
#
loop_
_entity.id
_entity.type
_entity.pdbx_description
1 polymer ?
#
loop_
_entity_poly.entity_id
_entity_poly.type
_entity_poly.pdbx_seq_one_letter_code
_entity_poly.pdbx_strand_id
1 'polypeptide(L)'
;MRLVALLLAGAGWVAACSSPGTATPISSTGQPPPTPGTGSTTPTPTDASTDSSVDAADAADGAPPCLGDRPAQTAETPCPPGACEASCQRVRPRYKGQVADAVAACLANERACNADTNVVLCVDRAFARACPTAEAKTLCAQLVPACDPNAGGVGSIIDLEGCESLFRGLSAAGRDELGTCIRAKITAGTCAREVGACADAIRR
;
A
#
# COMPACT_ATOMS: atom_id res chain seq x y z
N MET A 1 -32.67 -1.60 34.63
CA MET A 1 -33.67 -1.87 33.57
C MET A 1 -33.74 -0.70 32.61
N ARG A 2 -33.17 -0.85 31.40
CA ARG A 2 -33.81 -0.55 30.10
C ARG A 2 -32.78 -0.74 28.99
N LEU A 3 -33.02 -1.80 28.21
CA LEU A 3 -32.45 -2.05 26.90
C LEU A 3 -32.74 -0.87 25.97
N VAL A 4 -31.81 -0.55 25.07
CA VAL A 4 -32.15 -0.14 23.71
C VAL A 4 -31.30 -0.97 22.76
N ALA A 5 -31.96 -1.98 22.17
CA ALA A 5 -31.53 -2.64 20.96
C ALA A 5 -31.97 -1.76 19.78
N LEU A 6 -31.10 -1.57 18.79
CA LEU A 6 -31.54 -1.25 17.43
C LEU A 6 -30.74 -2.09 16.43
N LEU A 7 -31.51 -2.77 15.59
CA LEU A 7 -31.14 -3.77 14.60
C LEU A 7 -31.28 -3.16 13.18
N LEU A 8 -30.51 -3.74 12.25
CA LEU A 8 -30.74 -3.91 10.79
C LEU A 8 -30.39 -2.78 9.80
N ALA A 9 -29.34 -3.03 9.01
CA ALA A 9 -29.35 -3.35 7.56
C ALA A 9 -27.87 -3.57 7.13
N GLY A 10 -27.42 -4.57 6.36
CA GLY A 10 -28.05 -5.32 5.28
C GLY A 10 -27.50 -4.86 3.93
N ALA A 11 -26.29 -5.32 3.53
CA ALA A 11 -25.84 -5.35 2.13
C ALA A 11 -24.59 -6.24 2.02
N GLY A 12 -24.76 -7.43 1.45
CA GLY A 12 -23.65 -8.31 1.10
C GLY A 12 -23.10 -8.00 -0.28
N TRP A 13 -21.79 -8.20 -0.46
CA TRP A 13 -21.19 -8.53 -1.75
C TRP A 13 -20.10 -9.57 -1.52
N VAL A 14 -20.31 -10.74 -2.12
CA VAL A 14 -19.33 -11.82 -2.28
C VAL A 14 -18.79 -11.64 -3.69
N ALA A 15 -17.47 -11.48 -3.84
CA ALA A 15 -16.80 -11.62 -5.14
C ALA A 15 -15.74 -12.71 -5.00
N ALA A 16 -16.15 -13.93 -5.33
CA ALA A 16 -15.26 -15.05 -5.56
C ALA A 16 -14.59 -14.88 -6.93
N CYS A 17 -13.26 -14.79 -6.97
CA CYS A 17 -12.50 -15.02 -8.20
C CYS A 17 -12.14 -16.50 -8.27
N SER A 18 -13.03 -17.30 -8.86
CA SER A 18 -12.72 -18.65 -9.32
C SER A 18 -12.04 -18.54 -10.70
N SER A 19 -10.84 -19.10 -10.86
CA SER A 19 -10.33 -19.51 -12.17
C SER A 19 -10.36 -21.03 -12.26
N PRO A 20 -10.97 -21.63 -13.31
CA PRO A 20 -10.94 -23.06 -13.53
C PRO A 20 -9.56 -23.49 -14.03
N GLY A 21 -9.04 -24.56 -13.44
CA GLY A 21 -7.86 -25.25 -13.91
C GLY A 21 -8.14 -26.18 -15.09
N THR A 22 -7.09 -26.48 -15.84
CA THR A 22 -7.00 -27.71 -16.63
C THR A 22 -5.65 -28.35 -16.31
N ALA A 23 -5.72 -29.62 -15.89
CA ALA A 23 -4.62 -30.36 -15.29
C ALA A 23 -3.85 -31.23 -16.31
N THR A 24 -2.52 -31.31 -16.10
CA THR A 24 -1.62 -32.50 -16.17
C THR A 24 -1.37 -33.21 -17.52
N PRO A 25 -0.24 -33.95 -17.73
CA PRO A 25 0.58 -34.65 -16.71
C PRO A 25 2.11 -34.59 -16.81
N ILE A 26 2.68 -35.01 -15.68
CA ILE A 26 4.04 -35.42 -15.36
C ILE A 26 4.57 -36.46 -16.37
N SER A 27 5.82 -36.29 -16.81
CA SER A 27 6.63 -37.42 -17.28
C SER A 27 8.10 -37.23 -16.93
N SER A 28 8.59 -38.26 -16.25
CA SER A 28 9.94 -38.54 -15.80
C SER A 28 10.93 -38.67 -16.95
N THR A 29 12.19 -38.24 -16.77
CA THR A 29 13.42 -39.07 -16.89
C THR A 29 14.66 -38.20 -17.09
N GLY A 30 15.76 -38.57 -16.41
CA GLY A 30 17.11 -38.41 -16.98
C GLY A 30 18.05 -37.39 -16.35
N GLN A 31 18.65 -37.75 -15.22
CA GLN A 31 19.96 -37.22 -14.80
C GLN A 31 21.07 -38.09 -15.42
N PRO A 32 22.18 -37.50 -15.88
CA PRO A 32 23.50 -38.02 -15.50
C PRO A 32 24.55 -36.87 -15.28
N PRO A 33 25.82 -37.16 -14.95
CA PRO A 33 26.44 -37.19 -13.62
C PRO A 33 27.35 -35.95 -13.31
N PRO A 34 27.83 -35.76 -12.06
CA PRO A 34 28.77 -34.67 -11.75
C PRO A 34 30.21 -35.00 -12.19
N THR A 35 30.90 -34.03 -12.77
CA THR A 35 32.34 -34.11 -13.08
C THR A 35 33.16 -33.41 -11.99
N PRO A 36 34.20 -34.05 -11.42
CA PRO A 36 35.08 -33.45 -10.41
C PRO A 36 36.30 -32.77 -11.06
N GLY A 37 36.77 -31.66 -10.47
CA GLY A 37 37.98 -30.95 -10.93
C GLY A 37 38.50 -29.95 -9.92
N THR A 38 39.57 -30.36 -9.25
CA THR A 38 40.34 -29.73 -8.17
C THR A 38 41.13 -28.48 -8.64
N GLY A 39 41.32 -27.48 -7.79
CA GLY A 39 42.30 -26.41 -8.06
C GLY A 39 42.28 -25.27 -7.03
N SER A 40 43.27 -25.27 -6.14
CA SER A 40 43.55 -24.29 -5.09
C SER A 40 44.37 -23.10 -5.61
N THR A 41 44.14 -21.88 -5.14
CA THR A 41 45.15 -20.94 -4.62
C THR A 41 44.54 -19.60 -4.16
N THR A 42 45.09 -19.09 -3.06
CA THR A 42 44.66 -17.98 -2.19
C THR A 42 45.05 -16.57 -2.71
N PRO A 43 44.83 -15.45 -1.98
CA PRO A 43 44.10 -14.26 -2.43
C PRO A 43 45.02 -13.07 -2.79
N THR A 44 44.48 -11.98 -3.34
CA THR A 44 45.19 -10.67 -3.42
C THR A 44 44.16 -9.54 -3.31
N PRO A 45 44.44 -8.46 -2.55
CA PRO A 45 43.43 -7.52 -2.06
C PRO A 45 43.11 -6.46 -3.12
N THR A 46 41.83 -6.07 -3.21
CA THR A 46 41.45 -4.90 -4.00
C THR A 46 41.37 -3.68 -3.09
N ASP A 47 42.27 -2.75 -3.39
CA ASP A 47 42.46 -1.43 -2.81
C ASP A 47 41.17 -0.58 -2.90
N ALA A 48 40.97 0.23 -1.86
CA ALA A 48 39.87 1.17 -1.77
C ALA A 48 40.07 2.32 -2.76
N SER A 49 39.15 2.46 -3.70
CA SER A 49 38.87 3.76 -4.31
C SER A 49 37.37 3.94 -4.38
N THR A 50 36.88 4.71 -3.42
CA THR A 50 35.50 5.20 -3.34
C THR A 50 35.33 6.26 -4.43
N ASP A 51 35.05 5.84 -5.65
CA ASP A 51 34.48 6.75 -6.65
C ASP A 51 32.95 6.57 -6.59
N SER A 52 32.30 7.47 -5.86
CA SER A 52 30.85 7.60 -5.88
C SER A 52 30.40 8.25 -7.19
N SER A 53 30.56 7.51 -8.28
CA SER A 53 29.80 7.75 -9.50
C SER A 53 28.47 7.03 -9.34
N VAL A 54 27.46 7.77 -8.85
CA VAL A 54 26.06 7.37 -8.99
C VAL A 54 25.72 7.42 -10.47
N ASP A 55 25.92 6.30 -11.16
CA ASP A 55 25.47 6.11 -12.53
C ASP A 55 23.94 6.24 -12.52
N ALA A 56 23.47 7.24 -13.27
CA ALA A 56 22.05 7.54 -13.42
C ALA A 56 21.38 6.29 -14.02
N ALA A 57 20.57 5.63 -13.18
CA ALA A 57 19.91 4.38 -13.53
C ALA A 57 19.16 4.50 -14.86
N ASP A 58 19.55 3.59 -15.74
CA ASP A 58 18.92 3.09 -16.95
C ASP A 58 17.39 3.29 -16.98
N ALA A 59 16.93 3.97 -18.02
CA ALA A 59 15.52 4.21 -18.30
C ALA A 59 14.85 2.92 -18.79
N ALA A 60 14.40 2.09 -17.85
CA ALA A 60 13.56 0.93 -18.15
C ALA A 60 12.09 1.34 -18.32
N ASP A 61 11.56 1.04 -19.50
CA ASP A 61 10.16 0.69 -19.82
C ASP A 61 9.03 1.46 -19.10
N GLY A 62 8.61 2.57 -19.71
CA GLY A 62 7.19 2.86 -20.04
C GLY A 62 6.15 3.10 -18.93
N ALA A 63 6.43 2.86 -17.65
CA ALA A 63 5.53 3.22 -16.54
C ALA A 63 5.91 4.60 -15.98
N PRO A 64 4.94 5.51 -15.73
CA PRO A 64 5.25 6.75 -15.03
C PRO A 64 5.87 6.42 -13.66
N PRO A 65 6.88 7.19 -13.20
CA PRO A 65 7.47 6.95 -11.89
C PRO A 65 6.39 6.95 -10.81
N CYS A 66 6.54 6.05 -9.83
CA CYS A 66 5.63 5.96 -8.71
C CYS A 66 5.68 7.25 -7.86
N LEU A 67 4.59 7.55 -7.16
CA LEU A 67 4.42 8.74 -6.33
C LEU A 67 4.96 8.47 -4.92
N GLY A 68 6.07 9.11 -4.59
CA GLY A 68 6.73 9.00 -3.29
C GLY A 68 6.70 10.30 -2.50
N ASP A 69 7.74 10.49 -1.71
CA ASP A 69 8.00 11.77 -1.06
C ASP A 69 8.40 12.82 -2.10
N ARG A 70 7.97 14.07 -1.86
CA ARG A 70 8.32 15.18 -2.74
C ARG A 70 9.81 15.52 -2.56
N PRO A 71 10.60 15.66 -3.64
CA PRO A 71 11.97 16.16 -3.53
C PRO A 71 11.98 17.54 -2.89
N ALA A 72 12.96 17.83 -2.04
CA ALA A 72 13.03 19.06 -1.25
C ALA A 72 12.98 20.37 -2.08
N GLN A 73 13.27 20.30 -3.37
CA GLN A 73 13.33 21.45 -4.28
C GLN A 73 12.09 21.62 -5.17
N THR A 74 11.13 20.70 -5.12
CA THR A 74 9.92 20.79 -5.93
C THR A 74 8.87 21.61 -5.21
N ALA A 75 8.25 22.59 -5.87
CA ALA A 75 7.14 23.36 -5.28
C ALA A 75 5.94 22.45 -4.98
N GLU A 76 5.16 22.81 -3.98
CA GLU A 76 3.98 22.06 -3.59
C GLU A 76 2.80 22.43 -4.48
N THR A 77 1.96 21.45 -4.81
CA THR A 77 0.68 21.76 -5.45
C THR A 77 -0.28 22.31 -4.40
N PRO A 78 -0.75 23.57 -4.53
CA PRO A 78 -1.71 24.11 -3.60
C PRO A 78 -3.04 23.38 -3.72
N CYS A 79 -3.79 23.31 -2.62
CA CYS A 79 -5.17 22.85 -2.68
C CYS A 79 -6.00 23.78 -3.58
N PRO A 80 -6.91 23.24 -4.41
CA PRO A 80 -7.76 24.08 -5.24
C PRO A 80 -8.66 24.94 -4.35
N PRO A 81 -8.80 26.24 -4.65
CA PRO A 81 -9.68 27.11 -3.88
C PRO A 81 -11.15 26.71 -4.07
N GLY A 82 -11.97 26.99 -3.07
CA GLY A 82 -13.43 26.79 -3.14
C GLY A 82 -13.89 25.47 -2.52
N ALA A 83 -14.85 24.79 -3.15
CA ALA A 83 -15.61 23.72 -2.51
C ALA A 83 -14.76 22.52 -2.05
N CYS A 84 -13.62 22.26 -2.70
CA CYS A 84 -12.70 21.17 -2.33
C CYS A 84 -11.53 21.57 -1.44
N GLU A 85 -11.39 22.84 -1.11
CA GLU A 85 -10.24 23.33 -0.36
C GLU A 85 -10.14 22.66 1.02
N ALA A 86 -11.24 22.65 1.78
CA ALA A 86 -11.25 22.06 3.12
C ALA A 86 -10.98 20.55 3.12
N SER A 87 -11.53 19.80 2.16
CA SER A 87 -11.27 18.37 2.03
C SER A 87 -9.82 18.10 1.62
N CYS A 88 -9.28 18.86 0.67
CA CYS A 88 -7.89 18.76 0.27
C CYS A 88 -6.94 19.04 1.44
N GLN A 89 -7.19 20.09 2.22
CA GLN A 89 -6.38 20.43 3.40
C GLN A 89 -6.42 19.35 4.47
N ARG A 90 -7.56 18.67 4.66
CA ARG A 90 -7.69 17.55 5.60
C ARG A 90 -6.89 16.32 5.17
N VAL A 91 -7.00 15.94 3.89
CA VAL A 91 -6.37 14.70 3.42
C VAL A 91 -4.87 14.86 3.22
N ARG A 92 -4.41 16.01 2.70
CA ARG A 92 -2.99 16.26 2.35
C ARG A 92 -1.95 15.79 3.38
N PRO A 93 -2.03 16.14 4.68
CA PRO A 93 -1.00 15.76 5.65
C PRO A 93 -0.88 14.24 5.86
N ARG A 94 -1.88 13.45 5.49
CA ARG A 94 -1.88 11.99 5.64
C ARG A 94 -1.12 11.27 4.53
N TYR A 95 -0.86 11.93 3.40
CA TYR A 95 -0.25 11.30 2.23
C TYR A 95 1.17 11.82 2.00
N LYS A 96 2.00 11.01 1.35
CA LYS A 96 3.34 11.44 0.90
C LYS A 96 3.21 12.62 -0.06
N GLY A 97 4.26 13.45 -0.12
CA GLY A 97 4.23 14.71 -0.87
C GLY A 97 3.71 14.59 -2.31
N GLN A 98 4.26 13.68 -3.12
CA GLN A 98 3.81 13.54 -4.52
C GLN A 98 2.40 12.91 -4.65
N VAL A 99 1.98 12.10 -3.68
CA VAL A 99 0.61 11.57 -3.61
C VAL A 99 -0.36 12.70 -3.30
N ALA A 100 -0.04 13.52 -2.28
CA ALA A 100 -0.79 14.71 -1.90
C ALA A 100 -0.92 15.72 -3.06
N ASP A 101 0.17 15.95 -3.80
CA ASP A 101 0.17 16.81 -4.99
C ASP A 101 -0.75 16.27 -6.09
N ALA A 102 -0.73 14.96 -6.34
CA ALA A 102 -1.60 14.33 -7.32
C ALA A 102 -3.09 14.39 -6.91
N VAL A 103 -3.39 14.30 -5.61
CA VAL A 103 -4.76 14.51 -5.10
C VAL A 103 -5.20 15.95 -5.33
N ALA A 104 -4.37 16.94 -4.98
CA ALA A 104 -4.68 18.35 -5.20
C ALA A 104 -4.91 18.67 -6.68
N ALA A 105 -4.06 18.15 -7.56
CA ALA A 105 -4.20 18.30 -9.01
C ALA A 105 -5.48 17.63 -9.56
N CYS A 106 -5.85 16.46 -9.03
CA CYS A 106 -7.10 15.80 -9.40
C CYS A 106 -8.32 16.63 -8.99
N LEU A 107 -8.36 17.09 -7.74
CA LEU A 107 -9.45 17.91 -7.20
C LEU A 107 -9.61 19.24 -7.93
N ALA A 108 -8.53 19.83 -8.44
CA ALA A 108 -8.58 21.06 -9.23
C ALA A 108 -9.34 20.89 -10.56
N ASN A 109 -9.45 19.66 -11.07
CA ASN A 109 -10.18 19.35 -12.30
C ASN A 109 -11.64 18.90 -12.05
N GLU A 110 -12.02 18.72 -10.78
CA GLU A 110 -13.36 18.29 -10.41
C GLU A 110 -14.35 19.46 -10.44
N ARG A 111 -15.51 19.25 -11.09
CA ARG A 111 -16.55 20.29 -11.20
C ARG A 111 -17.34 20.51 -9.91
N ALA A 112 -17.32 19.53 -9.02
CA ALA A 112 -18.02 19.57 -7.75
C ALA A 112 -17.19 18.87 -6.68
N CYS A 113 -17.35 19.31 -5.43
CA CYS A 113 -16.72 18.64 -4.31
C CYS A 113 -17.70 17.76 -3.55
N ASN A 114 -17.43 16.46 -3.56
CA ASN A 114 -18.07 15.51 -2.67
C ASN A 114 -16.98 14.67 -2.00
N ALA A 115 -16.88 14.77 -0.67
CA ALA A 115 -15.88 14.06 0.13
C ALA A 115 -16.03 12.54 -0.01
N ASP A 116 -17.27 12.05 -0.15
CA ASP A 116 -17.59 10.63 -0.19
C ASP A 116 -17.48 10.03 -1.60
N THR A 117 -17.17 10.85 -2.61
CA THR A 117 -17.09 10.41 -4.00
C THR A 117 -15.84 10.95 -4.68
N ASN A 118 -15.83 12.21 -5.11
CA ASN A 118 -14.75 12.77 -5.94
C ASN A 118 -13.43 12.86 -5.16
N VAL A 119 -13.47 13.15 -3.86
CA VAL A 119 -12.25 13.19 -3.03
C VAL A 119 -11.66 11.78 -2.87
N VAL A 120 -12.47 10.79 -2.51
CA VAL A 120 -12.04 9.39 -2.40
C VAL A 120 -11.50 8.89 -3.73
N LEU A 121 -12.16 9.18 -4.87
CA LEU A 121 -11.68 8.80 -6.20
C LEU A 121 -10.31 9.43 -6.54
N CYS A 122 -10.12 10.71 -6.24
CA CYS A 122 -8.84 11.38 -6.45
C CYS A 122 -7.74 10.81 -5.56
N VAL A 123 -8.06 10.51 -4.30
CA VAL A 123 -7.16 9.84 -3.36
C VAL A 123 -6.78 8.45 -3.88
N ASP A 124 -7.75 7.60 -4.20
CA ASP A 124 -7.52 6.23 -4.66
C ASP A 124 -6.68 6.20 -5.94
N ARG A 125 -6.93 7.13 -6.88
CA ARG A 125 -6.14 7.26 -8.11
C ARG A 125 -4.68 7.65 -7.84
N ALA A 126 -4.43 8.58 -6.93
CA ALA A 126 -3.09 8.94 -6.52
C ALA A 126 -2.40 7.79 -5.77
N PHE A 127 -3.14 7.10 -4.91
CA PHE A 127 -2.66 6.00 -4.08
C PHE A 127 -2.28 4.75 -4.89
N ALA A 128 -3.02 4.48 -5.97
CA ALA A 128 -2.70 3.42 -6.93
C ALA A 128 -1.30 3.58 -7.54
N ARG A 129 -0.79 4.82 -7.60
CA ARG A 129 0.53 5.14 -8.15
C ARG A 129 1.62 5.26 -7.09
N ALA A 130 1.32 5.08 -5.80
CA ALA A 130 2.28 5.31 -4.74
C ALA A 130 3.44 4.30 -4.74
N CYS A 131 4.65 4.77 -4.43
CA CYS A 131 5.82 3.90 -4.34
C CYS A 131 5.71 2.91 -3.16
N PRO A 132 6.17 1.66 -3.32
CA PRO A 132 6.30 0.74 -2.19
C PRO A 132 7.28 1.30 -1.15
N THR A 133 7.06 0.95 0.12
CA THR A 133 7.94 1.40 1.23
C THR A 133 8.28 0.25 2.14
N ALA A 134 9.54 0.17 2.58
CA ALA A 134 9.98 -0.85 3.53
C ALA A 134 9.25 -0.74 4.88
N GLU A 135 8.86 0.48 5.27
CA GLU A 135 8.18 0.72 6.54
C GLU A 135 6.75 0.17 6.52
N ALA A 136 6.03 0.24 5.39
CA ALA A 136 4.72 -0.39 5.23
C ALA A 136 4.81 -1.90 5.47
N LYS A 137 5.84 -2.55 4.90
CA LYS A 137 6.10 -3.97 5.08
C LYS A 137 6.37 -4.34 6.54
N THR A 138 7.23 -3.60 7.24
CA THR A 138 7.50 -3.83 8.67
C THR A 138 6.25 -3.67 9.53
N LEU A 139 5.44 -2.66 9.26
CA LEU A 139 4.24 -2.37 10.04
C LEU A 139 3.13 -3.39 9.79
N CYS A 140 2.94 -3.81 8.53
CA CYS A 140 1.97 -4.85 8.16
C CYS A 140 2.34 -6.24 8.67
N ALA A 141 3.63 -6.57 8.74
CA ALA A 141 4.09 -7.82 9.35
C ALA A 141 3.68 -7.95 10.84
N GLN A 142 3.45 -6.83 11.54
CA GLN A 142 2.96 -6.82 12.92
C GLN A 142 1.42 -6.78 12.99
N LEU A 143 0.78 -5.97 12.15
CA LEU A 143 -0.67 -5.74 12.23
C LEU A 143 -1.49 -6.91 11.68
N VAL A 144 -1.07 -7.51 10.57
CA VAL A 144 -1.81 -8.56 9.88
C VAL A 144 -2.06 -9.78 10.79
N PRO A 145 -1.06 -10.42 11.41
CA PRO A 145 -1.30 -11.57 12.28
C PRO A 145 -2.06 -11.23 13.57
N ALA A 146 -1.98 -9.97 14.03
CA ALA A 146 -2.75 -9.50 15.19
C ALA A 146 -4.22 -9.21 14.84
N CYS A 147 -4.49 -8.84 13.58
CA CYS A 147 -5.82 -8.56 13.06
C CYS A 147 -6.57 -9.83 12.64
N ASP A 148 -5.85 -10.78 12.02
CA ASP A 148 -6.37 -12.04 11.53
C ASP A 148 -5.38 -13.19 11.85
N PRO A 149 -5.74 -14.10 12.78
CA PRO A 149 -4.88 -15.23 13.10
C PRO A 149 -4.76 -16.25 11.96
N ASN A 150 -5.61 -16.17 10.91
CA ASN A 150 -5.54 -17.00 9.71
C ASN A 150 -4.89 -16.27 8.53
N ALA A 151 -4.19 -15.16 8.77
CA ALA A 151 -3.59 -14.33 7.74
C ALA A 151 -2.81 -15.13 6.69
N GLY A 152 -3.16 -14.93 5.40
CA GLY A 152 -2.52 -15.63 4.27
C GLY A 152 -3.06 -17.04 4.00
N GLY A 153 -4.05 -17.50 4.77
CA GLY A 153 -4.80 -18.75 4.55
C GLY A 153 -6.16 -18.54 3.89
N VAL A 154 -6.85 -19.65 3.60
CA VAL A 154 -8.23 -19.63 3.08
C VAL A 154 -9.16 -19.00 4.12
N GLY A 155 -9.86 -17.93 3.74
CA GLY A 155 -10.75 -17.18 4.64
C GLY A 155 -10.11 -15.98 5.34
N SER A 156 -8.85 -15.65 5.01
CA SER A 156 -8.16 -14.44 5.46
C SER A 156 -8.89 -13.19 4.96
N ILE A 157 -9.14 -12.22 5.86
CA ILE A 157 -9.84 -10.97 5.50
C ILE A 157 -8.86 -9.83 5.20
N ILE A 158 -7.64 -9.95 5.71
CA ILE A 158 -6.53 -9.07 5.38
C ILE A 158 -5.27 -9.90 5.16
N ASP A 159 -4.61 -9.69 4.03
CA ASP A 159 -3.31 -10.27 3.73
C ASP A 159 -2.22 -9.19 3.76
N LEU A 160 -0.96 -9.63 3.70
CA LEU A 160 0.21 -8.74 3.73
C LEU A 160 0.22 -7.74 2.57
N GLU A 161 -0.12 -8.16 1.36
CA GLU A 161 -0.11 -7.29 0.18
C GLU A 161 -1.22 -6.25 0.25
N GLY A 162 -2.42 -6.66 0.67
CA GLY A 162 -3.54 -5.77 0.95
C GLY A 162 -3.21 -4.73 2.02
N CYS A 163 -2.56 -5.15 3.11
CA CYS A 163 -2.09 -4.24 4.15
C CYS A 163 -1.01 -3.28 3.62
N GLU A 164 0.05 -3.77 2.96
CA GLU A 164 1.14 -2.94 2.44
C GLU A 164 0.61 -1.88 1.47
N SER A 165 -0.37 -2.28 0.65
CA SER A 165 -1.07 -1.40 -0.27
C SER A 165 -1.81 -0.26 0.44
N LEU A 166 -2.27 -0.43 1.68
CA LEU A 166 -2.91 0.62 2.49
C LEU A 166 -1.92 1.64 3.08
N PHE A 167 -0.65 1.26 3.26
CA PHE A 167 0.34 2.12 3.92
C PHE A 167 1.32 2.79 2.95
N ARG A 168 1.50 2.27 1.73
CA ARG A 168 2.55 2.71 0.79
C ARG A 168 2.50 4.20 0.40
N GLY A 169 1.30 4.77 0.28
CA GLY A 169 1.12 6.18 -0.08
C GLY A 169 0.99 7.15 1.09
N LEU A 170 1.06 6.65 2.32
CA LEU A 170 0.87 7.47 3.52
C LEU A 170 2.17 8.14 3.98
N SER A 171 2.03 9.36 4.49
CA SER A 171 3.07 10.04 5.25
C SER A 171 3.26 9.37 6.61
N ALA A 172 4.29 9.77 7.38
CA ALA A 172 4.44 9.30 8.75
C ALA A 172 3.18 9.55 9.62
N ALA A 173 2.54 10.71 9.47
CA ALA A 173 1.30 11.04 10.18
C ALA A 173 0.12 10.15 9.74
N GLY A 174 -0.05 9.93 8.43
CA GLY A 174 -1.11 9.04 7.94
C GLY A 174 -0.90 7.59 8.37
N ARG A 175 0.35 7.11 8.39
CA ARG A 175 0.68 5.77 8.90
C ARG A 175 0.36 5.63 10.40
N ASP A 176 0.63 6.66 11.19
CA ASP A 176 0.29 6.65 12.62
C ASP A 176 -1.23 6.66 12.85
N GLU A 177 -1.98 7.51 12.12
CA GLU A 177 -3.44 7.59 12.20
C GLU A 177 -4.10 6.26 11.80
N LEU A 178 -3.72 5.68 10.65
CA LEU A 178 -4.23 4.38 10.19
C LEU A 178 -3.83 3.27 11.17
N GLY A 179 -2.56 3.22 11.57
CA GLY A 179 -2.04 2.22 12.49
C GLY A 179 -2.72 2.28 13.87
N THR A 180 -3.08 3.48 14.34
CA THR A 180 -3.84 3.67 15.57
C THR A 180 -5.27 3.16 15.43
N CYS A 181 -5.95 3.45 14.32
CA CYS A 181 -7.28 2.91 14.06
C CYS A 181 -7.28 1.37 14.04
N ILE A 182 -6.35 0.76 13.28
CA ILE A 182 -6.26 -0.70 13.18
C ILE A 182 -5.97 -1.33 14.55
N ARG A 183 -5.04 -0.77 15.32
CA ARG A 183 -4.74 -1.23 16.69
C ARG A 183 -5.97 -1.16 17.60
N ALA A 184 -6.76 -0.09 17.53
CA ALA A 184 -8.01 0.00 18.29
C ALA A 184 -9.01 -1.10 17.90
N LYS A 185 -9.11 -1.45 16.61
CA LYS A 185 -9.96 -2.55 16.14
C LYS A 185 -9.43 -3.93 16.54
N ILE A 186 -8.11 -4.11 16.62
CA ILE A 186 -7.48 -5.33 17.17
C ILE A 186 -7.88 -5.48 18.64
N THR A 187 -7.70 -4.44 19.45
CA THR A 187 -8.08 -4.45 20.88
C THR A 187 -9.58 -4.72 21.07
N ALA A 188 -10.43 -4.21 20.17
CA ALA A 188 -11.86 -4.47 20.18
C ALA A 188 -12.27 -5.85 19.63
N GLY A 189 -11.35 -6.62 19.04
CA GLY A 189 -11.65 -7.91 18.40
C GLY A 189 -12.52 -7.79 17.14
N THR A 190 -12.57 -6.60 16.52
CA THR A 190 -13.38 -6.32 15.32
C THR A 190 -12.55 -6.09 14.06
N CYS A 191 -11.22 -6.17 14.16
CA CYS A 191 -10.29 -5.82 13.08
C CYS A 191 -10.64 -6.46 11.73
N ALA A 192 -10.87 -7.78 11.71
CA ALA A 192 -11.19 -8.51 10.49
C ALA A 192 -12.45 -7.99 9.77
N ARG A 193 -13.39 -7.33 10.47
CA ARG A 193 -14.62 -6.78 9.87
C ARG A 193 -14.54 -5.28 9.61
N GLU A 194 -13.67 -4.56 10.31
CA GLU A 194 -13.70 -3.09 10.37
C GLU A 194 -12.43 -2.41 9.87
N VAL A 195 -11.44 -3.17 9.38
CA VAL A 195 -10.23 -2.58 8.79
C VAL A 195 -10.55 -1.68 7.59
N GLY A 196 -11.58 -2.01 6.80
CA GLY A 196 -12.08 -1.16 5.71
C GLY A 196 -12.55 0.21 6.20
N ALA A 197 -13.20 0.28 7.35
CA ALA A 197 -13.64 1.55 7.93
C ALA A 197 -12.45 2.45 8.34
N CYS A 198 -11.35 1.86 8.80
CA CYS A 198 -10.11 2.60 9.05
C CYS A 198 -9.48 3.15 7.76
N ALA A 199 -9.48 2.36 6.69
CA ALA A 199 -9.00 2.79 5.38
C ALA A 199 -9.87 3.92 4.80
N ASP A 200 -11.19 3.79 4.89
CA ASP A 200 -12.14 4.83 4.46
C ASP A 200 -11.97 6.15 5.21
N ALA A 201 -11.74 6.10 6.52
CA ALA A 201 -11.55 7.29 7.35
C ALA A 201 -10.30 8.10 6.95
N ILE A 202 -9.23 7.42 6.53
CA ILE A 202 -8.00 8.06 6.05
C ILE A 202 -8.23 8.81 4.71
N ARG A 203 -9.18 8.36 3.89
CA ARG A 203 -9.46 8.91 2.55
C ARG A 203 -10.37 10.14 2.55
N ARG A 204 -11.02 10.47 3.67
CA ARG A 204 -12.03 11.55 3.81
C ARG A 204 -11.57 12.68 4.72
#